data_AF-A0A166ZLA1-F1
#
_entry.id   AF-A0A166ZLA1-F1
#
_cell.length_a   1.000
_cell.length_b   1.000
_cell.length_c   1.000
_cell.angle_alpha   90.00
_cell.angle_beta   90.00
_cell.angle_gamma   90.00
#
_symmetry.space_group_name_H-M   'P 1'
#
loop_
_entity.id
_entity.type
_entity.pdbx_description
1 polymer ?
#
loop_
_entity_poly.entity_id
_entity_poly.type
_entity_poly.pdbx_seq_one_letter_code
_entity_poly.pdbx_strand_id
1 'polypeptide(L)'
;MGLSKSQFVDVAQVLLSAPKGAIDKVDIKAMVDYLGTVTGIFTSTDMNQSDKTETASGVAISPVQAAKCFEETVRTQLFAQGVAQAINDCIRENEAPVRILYAGTGPYATLLIPLLAVSDNLPVEITLIDIHQENIDAVHKLINHFNLGHYHIRTHHADATLWQPQSSQERFDIIISETMTALLKREPQVYIFKHLVQFLAPEGVLIPQQVSLKAWLTQGENKDERAELLGEFFCLDKSTSLALSQEDLSCFSSCLTIPDKDWSGYTVKLTTDIQVYGDLRLTEGDCSLNIAFHFSPYDVVLAANETIQFDYVAPSSPDFSIVFPKGKWQCSNYELPTSDDVGRLGLVQLKRSFQRSFMIKRGERFEVPDPEWHAELVIYDMLGLSCAEVTAKMFALEAFADFELWIEENTVDISHIKVEAINDAFRQRLHV
;
A
#
# COMPACT_ATOMS: atom_id res chain seq x y z
N MET A 1 -2.51 -0.27 35.73
CA MET A 1 -3.36 -1.43 36.06
C MET A 1 -3.98 -1.87 34.75
N GLY A 2 -3.83 -3.14 34.37
CA GLY A 2 -4.45 -3.67 33.15
C GLY A 2 -5.97 -3.75 33.30
N LEU A 3 -6.69 -3.84 32.18
CA LEU A 3 -8.14 -4.04 32.18
C LEU A 3 -8.51 -5.32 32.93
N SER A 4 -9.66 -5.31 33.62
CA SER A 4 -10.36 -6.52 34.02
C SER A 4 -11.17 -7.10 32.85
N LYS A 5 -11.70 -8.32 33.01
CA LYS A 5 -12.62 -8.91 32.02
C LYS A 5 -13.87 -8.07 31.80
N SER A 6 -14.44 -7.49 32.85
CA SER A 6 -15.62 -6.62 32.73
C SER A 6 -15.28 -5.32 32.02
N GLN A 7 -14.13 -4.71 32.34
CA GLN A 7 -13.69 -3.49 31.67
C GLN A 7 -13.39 -3.73 30.18
N PHE A 8 -12.84 -4.89 29.82
CA PHE A 8 -12.68 -5.26 28.41
C PHE A 8 -14.03 -5.32 27.69
N VAL A 9 -15.05 -5.91 28.32
CA VAL A 9 -16.42 -5.98 27.78
C VAL A 9 -17.01 -4.58 27.61
N ASP A 10 -16.82 -3.68 28.57
CA ASP A 10 -17.29 -2.29 28.49
C ASP A 10 -16.65 -1.56 27.29
N VAL A 11 -15.33 -1.70 27.10
CA VAL A 11 -14.64 -1.09 25.96
C VAL A 11 -15.05 -1.74 24.64
N ALA A 12 -15.24 -3.06 24.61
CA ALA A 12 -15.72 -3.77 23.42
C ALA A 12 -17.12 -3.30 22.99
N GLN A 13 -18.00 -2.96 23.93
CA GLN A 13 -19.30 -2.35 23.60
C GLN A 13 -19.14 -0.96 22.96
N VAL A 14 -18.18 -0.15 23.44
CA VAL A 14 -17.84 1.13 22.82
C VAL A 14 -17.27 0.93 21.42
N LEU A 15 -16.35 -0.02 21.23
CA LEU A 15 -15.79 -0.38 19.92
C LEU A 15 -16.90 -0.69 18.90
N LEU A 16 -17.91 -1.44 19.32
CA LEU A 16 -18.99 -1.92 18.45
C LEU A 16 -20.10 -0.89 18.18
N SER A 17 -20.15 0.24 18.89
CA SER A 17 -21.25 1.21 18.80
C SER A 17 -20.83 2.66 18.57
N ALA A 18 -19.56 3.01 18.86
CA ALA A 18 -19.08 4.37 18.71
C ALA A 18 -19.04 4.80 17.23
N PRO A 19 -19.26 6.09 16.92
CA PRO A 19 -19.01 6.63 15.59
C PRO A 19 -17.56 6.41 15.14
N LYS A 20 -17.34 6.36 13.82
CA LYS A 20 -16.00 6.21 13.21
C LYS A 20 -14.99 7.17 13.85
N GLY A 21 -13.90 6.62 14.37
CA GLY A 21 -12.79 7.38 14.97
C GLY A 21 -13.07 7.97 16.36
N ALA A 22 -14.23 7.68 16.97
CA ALA A 22 -14.60 8.22 18.28
C ALA A 22 -14.08 7.39 19.47
N ILE A 23 -13.64 6.15 19.26
CA ILE A 23 -13.01 5.33 20.30
C ILE A 23 -11.57 5.82 20.57
N ASP A 24 -11.18 5.90 21.85
CA ASP A 24 -9.86 6.38 22.24
C ASP A 24 -8.77 5.35 21.88
N LYS A 25 -7.63 5.83 21.38
CA LYS A 25 -6.44 5.00 21.14
C LYS A 25 -5.96 4.33 22.43
N VAL A 26 -6.12 4.98 23.57
CA VAL A 26 -5.76 4.43 24.89
C VAL A 26 -6.62 3.20 25.21
N ASP A 27 -7.91 3.23 24.87
CA ASP A 27 -8.83 2.12 25.11
C ASP A 27 -8.49 0.92 24.21
N ILE A 28 -8.23 1.16 22.93
CA ILE A 28 -7.74 0.13 22.00
C ILE A 28 -6.44 -0.50 22.52
N LYS A 29 -5.47 0.34 22.93
CA LYS A 29 -4.19 -0.16 23.44
C LYS A 29 -4.39 -0.99 24.71
N ALA A 30 -5.30 -0.59 25.59
CA ALA A 30 -5.62 -1.33 26.79
C ALA A 30 -6.29 -2.69 26.47
N MET A 31 -7.16 -2.76 25.46
CA MET A 31 -7.71 -4.03 24.96
C MET A 31 -6.61 -4.95 24.42
N VAL A 32 -5.68 -4.40 23.62
CA VAL A 32 -4.55 -5.15 23.06
C VAL A 32 -3.66 -5.71 24.16
N ASP A 33 -3.28 -4.89 25.14
CA ASP A 33 -2.45 -5.32 26.27
C ASP A 33 -3.15 -6.39 27.12
N TYR A 34 -4.47 -6.27 27.28
CA TYR A 34 -5.28 -7.27 27.95
C TYR A 34 -5.26 -8.61 27.21
N LEU A 35 -5.53 -8.60 25.91
CA LEU A 35 -5.51 -9.80 25.07
C LEU A 35 -4.12 -10.43 25.02
N GLY A 36 -3.07 -9.61 24.89
CA GLY A 36 -1.69 -10.09 24.93
C GLY A 36 -1.32 -10.75 26.26
N THR A 37 -1.84 -10.25 27.38
CA THR A 37 -1.67 -10.89 28.70
C THR A 37 -2.32 -12.27 28.75
N VAL A 38 -3.48 -12.45 28.11
CA VAL A 38 -4.18 -13.74 28.08
C VAL A 38 -3.52 -14.73 27.12
N THR A 39 -3.08 -14.28 25.94
CA THR A 39 -2.54 -15.16 24.90
C THR A 39 -1.05 -15.45 25.08
N GLY A 40 -0.30 -14.51 25.68
CA GLY A 40 1.16 -14.51 25.71
C GLY A 40 1.80 -13.85 24.48
N ILE A 41 1.02 -13.28 23.57
CA ILE A 41 1.50 -12.65 22.33
C ILE A 41 1.33 -11.14 22.50
N PHE A 42 2.43 -10.39 22.54
CA PHE A 42 2.42 -8.96 22.83
C PHE A 42 2.85 -8.15 21.60
N THR A 43 2.16 -7.03 21.35
CA THR A 43 2.54 -6.10 20.28
C THR A 43 3.87 -5.41 20.52
N SER A 44 4.33 -5.35 21.78
CA SER A 44 5.66 -4.83 22.13
C SER A 44 6.81 -5.76 21.76
N THR A 45 6.54 -7.02 21.41
CA THR A 45 7.57 -7.96 20.95
C THR A 45 8.18 -7.48 19.63
N ASP A 46 9.49 -7.65 19.47
CA ASP A 46 10.17 -7.32 18.23
C ASP A 46 9.64 -8.21 17.09
N MET A 47 9.25 -7.61 15.98
CA MET A 47 8.71 -8.32 14.81
C MET A 47 9.74 -9.27 14.19
N ASN A 48 11.04 -9.01 14.37
CA ASN A 48 12.10 -9.91 13.89
C ASN A 48 12.21 -11.21 14.71
N GLN A 49 11.51 -11.30 15.84
CA GLN A 49 11.46 -12.49 16.70
C GLN A 49 10.21 -13.34 16.46
N SER A 50 9.39 -12.98 15.48
CA SER A 50 8.14 -13.68 15.15
C SER A 50 8.12 -13.95 13.64
N ASP A 51 8.13 -15.23 13.28
CA ASP A 51 8.34 -15.67 11.91
C ASP A 51 7.09 -15.52 11.04
N LYS A 52 7.30 -15.07 9.81
CA LYS A 52 6.29 -15.03 8.74
C LYS A 52 6.24 -16.39 8.05
N THR A 53 5.17 -16.66 7.31
CA THR A 53 5.06 -17.86 6.48
C THR A 53 4.88 -17.48 5.02
N GLU A 54 5.84 -17.86 4.18
CA GLU A 54 5.74 -17.76 2.72
C GLU A 54 4.78 -18.85 2.22
N THR A 55 3.84 -18.48 1.36
CA THR A 55 2.87 -19.39 0.75
C THR A 55 2.98 -19.34 -0.77
N ALA A 56 2.28 -20.25 -1.46
CA ALA A 56 2.17 -20.17 -2.92
C ALA A 56 1.40 -18.93 -3.40
N SER A 57 0.68 -18.25 -2.50
CA SER A 57 -0.30 -17.19 -2.78
C SER A 57 0.03 -15.86 -2.08
N GLY A 58 1.26 -15.70 -1.60
CA GLY A 58 1.74 -14.50 -0.88
C GLY A 58 2.32 -14.83 0.49
N VAL A 59 2.47 -13.80 1.32
CA VAL A 59 3.05 -13.92 2.67
C VAL A 59 1.95 -13.85 3.71
N ALA A 60 1.94 -14.80 4.65
CA ALA A 60 1.23 -14.66 5.90
C ALA A 60 2.14 -13.95 6.92
N ILE A 61 1.69 -12.80 7.43
CA ILE A 61 2.42 -12.03 8.43
C ILE A 61 2.46 -12.77 9.77
N SER A 62 3.50 -12.49 10.57
CA SER A 62 3.70 -13.21 11.82
C SER A 62 2.64 -12.87 12.89
N PRO A 63 2.43 -13.74 13.90
CA PRO A 63 1.51 -13.50 15.01
C PRO A 63 1.64 -12.12 15.66
N VAL A 64 2.86 -11.64 15.89
CA VAL A 64 3.11 -10.30 16.47
C VAL A 64 2.68 -9.18 15.52
N GLN A 65 2.90 -9.34 14.21
CA GLN A 65 2.45 -8.36 13.23
C GLN A 65 0.92 -8.32 13.15
N ALA A 66 0.27 -9.48 13.14
CA ALA A 66 -1.19 -9.58 13.17
C ALA A 66 -1.77 -8.96 14.45
N ALA A 67 -1.12 -9.15 15.61
CA ALA A 67 -1.51 -8.49 16.85
C ALA A 67 -1.44 -6.95 16.73
N LYS A 68 -0.40 -6.41 16.08
CA LYS A 68 -0.24 -4.96 15.87
C LYS A 68 -1.34 -4.36 15.00
N CYS A 69 -1.95 -5.12 14.09
CA CYS A 69 -3.09 -4.64 13.30
C CYS A 69 -4.29 -4.22 14.17
N PHE A 70 -4.44 -4.78 15.39
CA PHE A 70 -5.47 -4.36 16.35
C PHE A 70 -5.25 -2.89 16.80
N GLU A 71 -3.99 -2.43 16.89
CA GLU A 71 -3.70 -1.06 17.33
C GLU A 71 -4.13 0.02 16.31
N GLU A 72 -4.52 -0.37 15.10
CA GLU A 72 -5.09 0.53 14.09
C GLU A 72 -6.57 0.81 14.37
N THR A 73 -6.81 1.75 15.28
CA THR A 73 -8.13 2.08 15.86
C THR A 73 -9.29 2.09 14.87
N VAL A 74 -9.19 2.86 13.78
CA VAL A 74 -10.30 2.99 12.80
C VAL A 74 -10.49 1.69 11.99
N ARG A 75 -9.40 1.00 11.62
CA ARG A 75 -9.43 -0.31 10.94
C ARG A 75 -10.18 -1.32 11.81
N THR A 76 -9.72 -1.51 13.04
CA THR A 76 -10.32 -2.47 13.98
C THR A 76 -11.77 -2.14 14.30
N GLN A 77 -12.08 -0.87 14.54
CA GLN A 77 -13.45 -0.42 14.81
C GLN A 77 -14.39 -0.77 13.66
N LEU A 78 -14.09 -0.33 12.43
CA LEU A 78 -15.00 -0.52 11.31
C LEU A 78 -15.15 -1.99 10.93
N PHE A 79 -14.07 -2.78 10.98
CA PHE A 79 -14.16 -4.22 10.74
C PHE A 79 -14.99 -4.95 11.81
N ALA A 80 -14.78 -4.67 13.10
CA ALA A 80 -15.57 -5.28 14.17
C ALA A 80 -17.06 -4.89 14.07
N GLN A 81 -17.35 -3.63 13.78
CA GLN A 81 -18.73 -3.15 13.56
C GLN A 81 -19.36 -3.79 12.32
N GLY A 82 -18.62 -3.90 11.21
CA GLY A 82 -19.13 -4.50 9.98
C GLY A 82 -19.41 -5.98 10.12
N VAL A 83 -18.58 -6.73 10.85
CA VAL A 83 -18.85 -8.13 11.19
C VAL A 83 -20.10 -8.25 12.07
N ALA A 84 -20.23 -7.41 13.10
CA ALA A 84 -21.42 -7.42 13.96
C ALA A 84 -22.70 -7.08 13.19
N GLN A 85 -22.65 -6.08 12.30
CA GLN A 85 -23.77 -5.71 11.45
C GLN A 85 -24.15 -6.84 10.48
N ALA A 86 -23.17 -7.45 9.82
CA ALA A 86 -23.43 -8.57 8.91
C ALA A 86 -24.07 -9.77 9.60
N ILE A 87 -23.60 -10.12 10.80
CA ILE A 87 -24.20 -11.18 11.61
C ILE A 87 -25.65 -10.84 11.91
N ASN A 88 -25.93 -9.64 12.40
CA ASN A 88 -27.29 -9.22 12.74
C ASN A 88 -28.23 -9.25 11.52
N ASP A 89 -27.75 -8.83 10.35
CA ASP A 89 -28.55 -8.83 9.11
C ASP A 89 -28.81 -10.26 8.57
N CYS A 90 -27.93 -11.21 8.89
CA CYS A 90 -28.12 -12.63 8.58
C CYS A 90 -29.03 -13.37 9.58
N ILE A 91 -29.18 -12.88 10.82
CA ILE A 91 -30.05 -13.50 11.82
C ILE A 91 -31.51 -13.37 11.39
N ARG A 92 -32.21 -14.50 11.30
CA ARG A 92 -33.63 -14.58 10.98
C ARG A 92 -34.37 -15.39 12.03
N GLU A 93 -35.58 -14.96 12.37
CA GLU A 93 -36.40 -15.65 13.37
C GLU A 93 -36.70 -17.10 12.94
N ASN A 94 -36.45 -18.06 13.83
CA ASN A 94 -36.68 -19.50 13.62
C ASN A 94 -35.82 -20.15 12.50
N GLU A 95 -34.75 -19.49 12.05
CA GLU A 95 -33.78 -20.09 11.13
C GLU A 95 -32.58 -20.72 11.88
N ALA A 96 -31.76 -21.46 11.14
CA ALA A 96 -30.54 -22.05 11.66
C ALA A 96 -29.54 -20.96 12.10
N PRO A 97 -28.57 -21.29 12.98
CA PRO A 97 -27.49 -20.38 13.34
C PRO A 97 -26.75 -19.86 12.10
N VAL A 98 -26.33 -18.59 12.13
CA VAL A 98 -25.52 -17.97 11.09
C VAL A 98 -24.15 -18.63 11.08
N ARG A 99 -23.76 -19.20 9.93
CA ARG A 99 -22.50 -19.92 9.76
C ARG A 99 -21.42 -18.98 9.25
N ILE A 100 -20.37 -18.81 10.04
CA ILE A 100 -19.30 -17.86 9.82
C ILE A 100 -17.99 -18.62 9.61
N LEU A 101 -17.26 -18.29 8.54
CA LEU A 101 -15.87 -18.69 8.36
C LEU A 101 -14.99 -17.44 8.46
N TYR A 102 -14.04 -17.42 9.38
CA TYR A 102 -13.05 -16.36 9.51
C TYR A 102 -11.65 -16.91 9.24
N ALA A 103 -11.06 -16.47 8.13
CA ALA A 103 -9.72 -16.86 7.66
C ALA A 103 -8.69 -15.76 7.91
N GLY A 104 -7.55 -16.13 8.50
CA GLY A 104 -6.52 -15.18 8.94
C GLY A 104 -6.97 -14.49 10.23
N THR A 105 -7.22 -15.28 11.27
CA THR A 105 -7.76 -14.76 12.53
C THR A 105 -6.79 -13.88 13.30
N GLY A 106 -5.49 -14.09 13.09
CA GLY A 106 -4.47 -13.57 13.98
C GLY A 106 -4.61 -14.16 15.39
N PRO A 107 -3.75 -13.72 16.33
CA PRO A 107 -3.71 -14.30 17.67
C PRO A 107 -4.93 -13.94 18.53
N TYR A 108 -5.68 -12.91 18.14
CA TYR A 108 -6.77 -12.36 18.93
C TYR A 108 -8.16 -12.63 18.34
N ALA A 109 -8.26 -13.13 17.09
CA ALA A 109 -9.51 -13.21 16.35
C ALA A 109 -10.32 -11.90 16.48
N THR A 110 -9.62 -10.78 16.30
CA THR A 110 -10.03 -9.41 16.63
C THR A 110 -11.40 -9.03 16.13
N LEU A 111 -11.79 -9.55 14.97
CA LEU A 111 -13.04 -9.17 14.31
C LEU A 111 -14.28 -9.85 14.89
N LEU A 112 -14.11 -10.87 15.74
CA LEU A 112 -15.23 -11.67 16.25
C LEU A 112 -15.21 -11.81 17.79
N ILE A 113 -14.06 -12.01 18.42
CA ILE A 113 -13.97 -12.24 19.87
C ILE A 113 -14.57 -11.08 20.69
N PRO A 114 -14.31 -9.79 20.39
CA PRO A 114 -14.95 -8.70 21.12
C PRO A 114 -16.48 -8.78 21.06
N LEU A 115 -17.07 -9.09 19.91
CA LEU A 115 -18.52 -9.25 19.76
C LEU A 115 -19.06 -10.43 20.59
N LEU A 116 -18.39 -11.58 20.54
CA LEU A 116 -18.80 -12.76 21.31
C LEU A 116 -18.67 -12.51 22.82
N ALA A 117 -17.67 -11.76 23.25
CA ALA A 117 -17.45 -11.46 24.67
C ALA A 117 -18.53 -10.55 25.28
N VAL A 118 -19.18 -9.70 24.46
CA VAL A 118 -20.25 -8.81 24.91
C VAL A 118 -21.66 -9.38 24.69
N SER A 119 -21.76 -10.52 24.00
CA SER A 119 -23.03 -11.13 23.58
C SER A 119 -23.28 -12.44 24.31
N ASP A 120 -24.43 -12.57 24.96
CA ASP A 120 -24.71 -13.74 25.80
C ASP A 120 -25.21 -14.96 25.02
N ASN A 121 -25.80 -14.81 23.83
CA ASN A 121 -26.37 -15.92 23.03
C ASN A 121 -26.58 -15.57 21.53
N LEU A 122 -25.53 -15.18 20.81
CA LEU A 122 -25.65 -15.01 19.35
C LEU A 122 -25.90 -16.39 18.68
N PRO A 123 -26.91 -16.56 17.82
CA PRO A 123 -27.14 -17.83 17.13
C PRO A 123 -26.14 -17.98 15.98
N VAL A 124 -24.89 -18.34 16.30
CA VAL A 124 -23.78 -18.45 15.36
C VAL A 124 -23.05 -19.79 15.47
N GLU A 125 -22.60 -20.30 14.32
CA GLU A 125 -21.63 -21.39 14.20
C GLU A 125 -20.37 -20.85 13.53
N ILE A 126 -19.21 -21.08 14.13
CA ILE A 126 -17.99 -20.36 13.76
C ILE A 126 -16.90 -21.37 13.37
N THR A 127 -16.28 -21.11 12.23
CA THR A 127 -15.06 -21.78 11.76
C THR A 127 -13.94 -20.75 11.68
N LEU A 128 -12.89 -20.94 12.48
CA LEU A 128 -11.71 -20.08 12.57
C LEU A 128 -10.53 -20.79 11.89
N ILE A 129 -9.87 -20.11 10.96
CA ILE A 129 -8.73 -20.66 10.21
C ILE A 129 -7.54 -19.71 10.34
N ASP A 130 -6.39 -20.27 10.72
CA ASP A 130 -5.13 -19.55 10.73
C ASP A 130 -3.99 -20.47 10.30
N ILE A 131 -2.99 -19.92 9.62
CA ILE A 131 -1.83 -20.69 9.17
C ILE A 131 -0.79 -20.86 10.28
N HIS A 132 -0.86 -20.07 11.35
CA HIS A 132 0.05 -20.18 12.49
C HIS A 132 -0.61 -20.95 13.64
N GLN A 133 0.00 -22.07 14.04
CA GLN A 133 -0.43 -22.81 15.24
C GLN A 133 -0.46 -21.93 16.49
N GLU A 134 0.50 -21.01 16.62
CA GLU A 134 0.57 -20.05 17.74
C GLU A 134 -0.71 -19.19 17.85
N ASN A 135 -1.27 -18.76 16.72
CA ASN A 135 -2.53 -18.01 16.69
C ASN A 135 -3.71 -18.89 17.11
N ILE A 136 -3.76 -20.15 16.66
CA ILE A 136 -4.81 -21.10 17.06
C ILE A 136 -4.78 -21.35 18.56
N ASP A 137 -3.60 -21.59 19.13
CA ASP A 137 -3.43 -21.81 20.57
C ASP A 137 -3.84 -20.56 21.38
N ALA A 138 -3.50 -19.37 20.88
CA ALA A 138 -3.91 -18.09 21.46
C ALA A 138 -5.44 -17.92 21.46
N VAL A 139 -6.09 -18.21 20.33
CA VAL A 139 -7.55 -18.17 20.21
C VAL A 139 -8.23 -19.16 21.17
N HIS A 140 -7.70 -20.37 21.36
CA HIS A 140 -8.23 -21.31 22.37
C HIS A 140 -8.14 -20.75 23.79
N LYS A 141 -7.05 -20.07 24.15
CA LYS A 141 -6.93 -19.40 25.45
C LYS A 141 -8.03 -18.33 25.61
N LEU A 142 -8.29 -17.55 24.57
CA LEU A 142 -9.34 -16.52 24.58
C LEU A 142 -10.74 -17.11 24.71
N ILE A 143 -11.06 -18.17 23.96
CA ILE A 143 -12.35 -18.88 24.06
C ILE A 143 -12.58 -19.34 25.50
N ASN A 144 -11.59 -19.96 26.13
CA ASN A 144 -11.68 -20.41 27.52
C ASN A 144 -11.81 -19.24 28.50
N HIS A 145 -10.95 -18.22 28.34
CA HIS A 145 -10.91 -17.04 29.22
C HIS A 145 -12.23 -16.24 29.20
N PHE A 146 -12.83 -16.10 28.02
CA PHE A 146 -14.13 -15.43 27.86
C PHE A 146 -15.33 -16.33 28.16
N ASN A 147 -15.13 -17.64 28.42
CA ASN A 147 -16.18 -18.65 28.61
C ASN A 147 -17.08 -18.84 27.38
N LEU A 148 -16.50 -18.76 26.18
CA LEU A 148 -17.21 -18.83 24.89
C LEU A 148 -17.54 -20.27 24.44
N GLY A 149 -17.30 -21.28 25.27
CA GLY A 149 -17.54 -22.68 24.93
C GLY A 149 -19.02 -23.06 24.71
N HIS A 150 -19.95 -22.14 24.98
CA HIS A 150 -21.37 -22.29 24.63
C HIS A 150 -21.64 -22.02 23.14
N TYR A 151 -20.74 -21.32 22.44
CA TYR A 151 -20.77 -21.19 20.99
C TYR A 151 -20.17 -22.43 20.32
N HIS A 152 -20.67 -22.80 19.14
CA HIS A 152 -20.07 -23.85 18.32
C HIS A 152 -18.89 -23.28 17.53
N ILE A 153 -17.70 -23.29 18.13
CA ILE A 153 -16.46 -22.76 17.53
C ILE A 153 -15.54 -23.92 17.13
N ARG A 154 -15.23 -24.03 15.84
CA ARG A 154 -14.23 -24.94 15.27
C ARG A 154 -13.00 -24.13 14.85
N THR A 155 -11.82 -24.65 15.14
CA THR A 155 -10.54 -24.00 14.78
C THR A 155 -9.71 -24.92 13.89
N HIS A 156 -9.06 -24.37 12.87
CA HIS A 156 -8.20 -25.11 11.96
C HIS A 156 -6.85 -24.40 11.78
N HIS A 157 -5.78 -25.12 12.06
CA HIS A 157 -4.44 -24.74 11.62
C HIS A 157 -4.28 -25.17 10.16
N ALA A 158 -4.42 -24.23 9.23
CA ALA A 158 -4.39 -24.51 7.79
C ALA A 158 -4.12 -23.25 6.96
N ASP A 159 -3.63 -23.45 5.74
CA ASP A 159 -3.61 -22.42 4.71
C ASP A 159 -5.04 -22.20 4.18
N ALA A 160 -5.58 -21.00 4.39
CA ALA A 160 -6.92 -20.63 3.96
C ALA A 160 -7.11 -20.63 2.44
N THR A 161 -6.04 -20.55 1.66
CA THR A 161 -6.09 -20.66 0.19
C THR A 161 -6.25 -22.10 -0.31
N LEU A 162 -6.15 -23.08 0.58
CA LEU A 162 -6.24 -24.51 0.27
C LEU A 162 -7.24 -25.26 1.15
N TRP A 163 -7.69 -24.66 2.26
CA TRP A 163 -8.55 -25.30 3.24
C TRP A 163 -9.87 -25.79 2.63
N GLN A 164 -10.34 -26.93 3.11
CA GLN A 164 -11.59 -27.54 2.69
C GLN A 164 -12.45 -27.85 3.92
N PRO A 165 -13.77 -27.62 3.88
CA PRO A 165 -14.66 -28.07 4.93
C PRO A 165 -14.70 -29.60 4.98
N GLN A 166 -15.12 -30.14 6.14
CA GLN A 166 -15.27 -31.59 6.30
C GLN A 166 -16.29 -32.20 5.34
N SER A 167 -17.29 -31.41 4.94
CA SER A 167 -18.30 -31.78 3.94
C SER A 167 -18.31 -30.77 2.81
N SER A 168 -18.29 -31.22 1.56
CA SER A 168 -18.40 -30.35 0.38
C SER A 168 -19.76 -29.65 0.25
N GLN A 169 -20.75 -30.03 1.08
CA GLN A 169 -22.07 -29.39 1.18
C GLN A 169 -22.11 -28.29 2.26
N GLU A 170 -21.07 -28.15 3.07
CA GLU A 170 -20.96 -27.06 4.04
C GLU A 170 -20.97 -25.71 3.30
N ARG A 171 -21.79 -24.78 3.80
CA ARG A 171 -21.92 -23.42 3.27
C ARG A 171 -21.89 -22.43 4.42
N PHE A 172 -21.33 -21.26 4.16
CA PHE A 172 -21.19 -20.17 5.12
C PHE A 172 -22.04 -18.98 4.68
N ASP A 173 -22.76 -18.38 5.62
CA ASP A 173 -23.52 -17.14 5.40
C ASP A 173 -22.56 -15.94 5.36
N ILE A 174 -21.46 -16.01 6.11
CA ILE A 174 -20.45 -14.96 6.16
C ILE A 174 -19.06 -15.57 6.04
N ILE A 175 -18.26 -15.06 5.10
CA ILE A 175 -16.83 -15.36 5.01
C ILE A 175 -16.04 -14.08 5.26
N ILE A 176 -15.15 -14.12 6.25
CA ILE A 176 -14.36 -12.99 6.71
C ILE A 176 -12.89 -13.26 6.38
N SER A 177 -12.21 -12.31 5.76
CA SER A 177 -10.75 -12.27 5.76
C SER A 177 -10.25 -10.84 5.65
N GLU A 178 -9.25 -10.54 6.46
CA GLU A 178 -8.55 -9.26 6.52
C GLU A 178 -7.04 -9.56 6.50
N THR A 179 -6.58 -10.12 5.38
CA THR A 179 -5.22 -10.61 5.12
C THR A 179 -4.63 -9.85 3.95
N MET A 180 -4.60 -8.52 4.09
CA MET A 180 -4.31 -7.60 3.00
C MET A 180 -3.37 -6.48 3.42
N THR A 181 -2.65 -5.94 2.44
CA THR A 181 -2.04 -4.61 2.53
C THR A 181 -2.65 -3.66 1.50
N ALA A 182 -2.32 -2.38 1.60
CA ALA A 182 -2.71 -1.39 0.59
C ALA A 182 -2.33 -1.86 -0.83
N LEU A 183 -3.23 -1.62 -1.78
CA LEU A 183 -3.19 -2.12 -3.17
C LEU A 183 -3.27 -3.65 -3.32
N LEU A 184 -3.71 -4.37 -2.28
CA LEU A 184 -3.82 -5.84 -2.28
C LEU A 184 -2.49 -6.54 -2.61
N LYS A 185 -1.36 -5.91 -2.28
CA LYS A 185 -0.04 -6.51 -2.49
C LYS A 185 0.36 -7.41 -1.31
N ARG A 186 1.36 -8.27 -1.55
CA ARG A 186 2.10 -9.13 -0.62
C ARG A 186 1.29 -10.21 0.09
N GLU A 187 0.13 -9.88 0.65
CA GLU A 187 -0.69 -10.79 1.45
C GLU A 187 -1.80 -11.45 0.60
N PRO A 188 -2.25 -12.67 0.95
CA PRO A 188 -3.04 -13.54 0.08
C PRO A 188 -4.55 -13.22 -0.01
N GLN A 189 -5.03 -12.02 0.32
CA GLN A 189 -6.47 -11.68 0.34
C GLN A 189 -7.24 -12.11 -0.91
N VAL A 190 -6.74 -11.78 -2.11
CA VAL A 190 -7.39 -12.11 -3.38
C VAL A 190 -7.52 -13.63 -3.55
N TYR A 191 -6.49 -14.39 -3.19
CA TYR A 191 -6.46 -15.85 -3.33
C TYR A 191 -7.28 -16.55 -2.25
N ILE A 192 -7.35 -16.00 -1.04
CA ILE A 192 -8.23 -16.49 0.03
C ILE A 192 -9.68 -16.36 -0.41
N PHE A 193 -10.09 -15.21 -0.94
CA PHE A 193 -11.45 -15.02 -1.44
C PHE A 193 -11.74 -15.83 -2.71
N LYS A 194 -10.80 -15.88 -3.68
CA LYS A 194 -10.89 -16.78 -4.85
C LYS A 194 -11.20 -18.21 -4.43
N HIS A 195 -10.51 -18.71 -3.41
CA HIS A 195 -10.67 -20.09 -2.95
C HIS A 195 -11.94 -20.29 -2.13
N LEU A 196 -12.16 -19.49 -1.10
CA LEU A 196 -13.21 -19.75 -0.11
C LEU A 196 -14.62 -19.39 -0.58
N VAL A 197 -14.76 -18.51 -1.57
CA VAL A 197 -16.08 -18.07 -2.07
C VAL A 197 -16.94 -19.23 -2.59
N GLN A 198 -16.34 -20.34 -3.01
CA GLN A 198 -17.07 -21.54 -3.44
C GLN A 198 -17.88 -22.19 -2.29
N PHE A 199 -17.52 -21.91 -1.04
CA PHE A 199 -18.23 -22.35 0.16
C PHE A 199 -19.19 -21.29 0.69
N LEU A 200 -19.31 -20.14 0.03
CA LEU A 200 -20.28 -19.12 0.40
C LEU A 200 -21.70 -19.56 0.01
N ALA A 201 -22.67 -19.35 0.89
CA ALA A 201 -24.08 -19.53 0.57
C ALA A 201 -24.50 -18.58 -0.57
N PRO A 202 -25.53 -18.89 -1.36
CA PRO A 202 -26.00 -18.01 -2.43
C PRO A 202 -26.28 -16.58 -1.98
N GLU A 203 -26.92 -16.41 -0.82
CA GLU A 203 -27.21 -15.11 -0.19
C GLU A 203 -26.11 -14.66 0.79
N GLY A 204 -25.04 -15.43 0.92
CA GLY A 204 -23.95 -15.12 1.84
C GLY A 204 -23.12 -13.93 1.39
N VAL A 205 -22.38 -13.34 2.33
CA VAL A 205 -21.56 -12.13 2.13
C VAL A 205 -20.09 -12.39 2.43
N LEU A 206 -19.22 -11.68 1.70
CA LEU A 206 -17.80 -11.55 2.04
C LEU A 206 -17.60 -10.31 2.92
N ILE A 207 -16.65 -10.38 3.84
CA ILE A 207 -16.19 -9.24 4.64
C ILE A 207 -14.67 -9.12 4.50
N PRO A 208 -14.15 -8.03 3.90
CA PRO A 208 -14.92 -6.87 3.41
C PRO A 208 -15.80 -7.22 2.20
N GLN A 209 -16.89 -6.47 2.01
CA GLN A 209 -17.76 -6.62 0.84
C GLN A 209 -17.06 -6.21 -0.45
N GLN A 210 -16.19 -5.20 -0.37
CA GLN A 210 -15.47 -4.66 -1.52
C GLN A 210 -14.11 -4.09 -1.12
N VAL A 211 -13.08 -4.37 -1.91
CA VAL A 211 -11.80 -3.63 -1.93
C VAL A 211 -11.60 -3.04 -3.32
N SER A 212 -11.68 -1.72 -3.42
CA SER A 212 -11.63 -0.95 -4.67
C SER A 212 -10.28 -0.26 -4.81
N LEU A 213 -9.62 -0.45 -5.96
CA LEU A 213 -8.34 0.16 -6.28
C LEU A 213 -8.51 1.18 -7.41
N LYS A 214 -8.13 2.43 -7.15
CA LYS A 214 -8.36 3.55 -8.06
C LYS A 214 -7.07 4.28 -8.39
N ALA A 215 -7.00 4.80 -9.61
CA ALA A 215 -5.94 5.71 -10.04
C ALA A 215 -6.47 7.14 -10.12
N TRP A 216 -5.65 8.08 -9.69
CA TRP A 216 -5.92 9.51 -9.68
C TRP A 216 -4.77 10.27 -10.33
N LEU A 217 -5.11 11.37 -11.00
CA LEU A 217 -4.16 12.34 -11.53
C LEU A 217 -4.12 13.54 -10.57
N THR A 218 -2.95 13.84 -10.02
CA THR A 218 -2.77 14.85 -8.96
C THR A 218 -1.76 15.92 -9.40
N GLN A 219 -2.08 17.20 -9.19
CA GLN A 219 -1.22 18.33 -9.57
C GLN A 219 -0.43 18.90 -8.38
N GLY A 220 0.91 18.90 -8.47
CA GLY A 220 1.81 19.47 -7.45
C GLY A 220 2.04 18.58 -6.21
N GLU A 221 2.96 19.01 -5.33
CA GLU A 221 3.34 18.28 -4.09
C GLU A 221 2.57 18.74 -2.82
N ASN A 222 1.68 19.75 -2.95
CA ASN A 222 1.01 20.39 -1.81
C ASN A 222 -0.44 19.94 -1.66
N LYS A 223 -0.82 19.62 -0.41
CA LYS A 223 -2.07 19.00 0.08
C LYS A 223 -3.42 19.67 -0.31
N ASP A 224 -3.43 20.80 -1.01
CA ASP A 224 -4.65 21.43 -1.57
C ASP A 224 -4.91 20.95 -3.02
N GLU A 225 -4.63 19.67 -3.30
CA GLU A 225 -4.54 19.10 -4.64
C GLU A 225 -5.89 19.08 -5.39
N ARG A 226 -5.87 19.53 -6.64
CA ARG A 226 -6.88 19.13 -7.64
C ARG A 226 -6.56 17.69 -8.05
N ALA A 227 -7.22 16.72 -7.41
CA ALA A 227 -7.18 15.33 -7.81
C ALA A 227 -8.31 15.04 -8.81
N GLU A 228 -7.97 14.47 -9.96
CA GLU A 228 -8.94 13.96 -10.93
C GLU A 228 -8.94 12.43 -10.89
N LEU A 229 -10.12 11.82 -10.70
CA LEU A 229 -10.25 10.36 -10.77
C LEU A 229 -10.03 9.92 -12.22
N LEU A 230 -9.02 9.08 -12.44
CA LEU A 230 -8.78 8.45 -13.73
C LEU A 230 -9.72 7.24 -13.91
N GLY A 231 -9.90 6.44 -12.85
CA GLY A 231 -10.82 5.30 -12.84
C GLY A 231 -10.48 4.27 -11.77
N GLU A 232 -11.37 3.28 -11.62
CA GLU A 232 -11.12 2.06 -10.86
C GLU A 232 -10.45 1.04 -11.80
N PHE A 233 -9.28 0.55 -11.43
CA PHE A 233 -8.54 -0.43 -12.24
C PHE A 233 -8.70 -1.86 -11.71
N PHE A 234 -9.15 -2.03 -10.47
CA PHE A 234 -9.44 -3.35 -9.90
C PHE A 234 -10.44 -3.26 -8.74
N CYS A 235 -11.31 -4.26 -8.63
CA CYS A 235 -12.27 -4.40 -7.55
C CYS A 235 -12.34 -5.86 -7.09
N LEU A 236 -11.96 -6.13 -5.84
CA LEU A 236 -12.20 -7.42 -5.20
C LEU A 236 -13.53 -7.37 -4.44
N ASP A 237 -14.52 -8.07 -4.97
CA ASP A 237 -15.82 -8.28 -4.34
C ASP A 237 -16.29 -9.74 -4.52
N LYS A 238 -17.52 -10.06 -4.10
CA LYS A 238 -18.11 -11.39 -4.28
C LYS A 238 -18.15 -11.83 -5.75
N SER A 239 -18.46 -10.93 -6.68
CA SER A 239 -18.57 -11.25 -8.10
C SER A 239 -17.20 -11.56 -8.71
N THR A 240 -16.19 -10.73 -8.44
CA THR A 240 -14.82 -10.95 -8.88
C THR A 240 -14.26 -12.23 -8.27
N SER A 241 -14.53 -12.48 -6.98
CA SER A 241 -14.10 -13.70 -6.31
C SER A 241 -14.70 -14.96 -6.95
N LEU A 242 -15.99 -14.93 -7.28
CA LEU A 242 -16.68 -16.04 -7.96
C LEU A 242 -16.10 -16.29 -9.36
N ALA A 243 -15.87 -15.24 -10.15
CA ALA A 243 -15.24 -15.36 -11.46
C ALA A 243 -13.83 -15.99 -11.34
N LEU A 244 -13.02 -15.48 -10.41
CA LEU A 244 -11.69 -16.03 -10.12
C LEU A 244 -11.74 -17.50 -9.69
N SER A 245 -12.73 -17.90 -8.88
CA SER A 245 -12.91 -19.30 -8.45
C SER A 245 -13.21 -20.27 -9.60
N GLN A 246 -13.71 -19.73 -10.72
CA GLN A 246 -13.98 -20.45 -11.97
C GLN A 246 -12.82 -20.34 -12.97
N GLU A 247 -11.66 -19.87 -12.52
CA GLU A 247 -10.46 -19.61 -13.33
C GLU A 247 -10.64 -18.54 -14.41
N ASP A 248 -11.63 -17.66 -14.26
CA ASP A 248 -11.71 -16.42 -15.04
C ASP A 248 -10.78 -15.37 -14.43
N LEU A 249 -9.60 -15.22 -15.04
CA LEU A 249 -8.55 -14.28 -14.61
C LEU A 249 -8.61 -12.94 -15.37
N SER A 250 -9.68 -12.67 -16.12
CA SER A 250 -9.78 -11.44 -16.93
C SER A 250 -9.68 -10.17 -16.10
N CYS A 251 -10.15 -10.20 -14.85
CA CYS A 251 -10.06 -9.06 -13.93
C CYS A 251 -8.63 -8.73 -13.48
N PHE A 252 -7.65 -9.62 -13.69
CA PHE A 252 -6.25 -9.35 -13.38
C PHE A 252 -5.55 -8.46 -14.40
N SER A 253 -6.22 -8.05 -15.48
CA SER A 253 -5.65 -7.12 -16.47
C SER A 253 -6.65 -6.03 -16.80
N SER A 254 -6.25 -4.77 -16.64
CA SER A 254 -7.09 -3.62 -16.96
C SER A 254 -6.28 -2.45 -17.52
N CYS A 255 -6.96 -1.55 -18.22
CA CYS A 255 -6.38 -0.34 -18.79
C CYS A 255 -7.23 0.86 -18.41
N LEU A 256 -6.59 1.96 -18.03
CA LEU A 256 -7.26 3.25 -17.89
C LEU A 256 -6.73 4.23 -18.93
N THR A 257 -7.63 4.90 -19.65
CA THR A 257 -7.28 5.88 -20.69
C THR A 257 -7.08 7.25 -20.06
N ILE A 258 -5.93 7.86 -20.33
CA ILE A 258 -5.60 9.22 -19.90
C ILE A 258 -6.46 10.21 -20.72
N PRO A 259 -7.28 11.06 -20.07
CA PRO A 259 -8.15 11.99 -20.80
C PRO A 259 -7.36 12.98 -21.64
N ASP A 260 -7.98 13.50 -22.70
CA ASP A 260 -7.37 14.49 -23.59
C ASP A 260 -7.29 15.88 -22.92
N LYS A 261 -6.19 16.13 -22.21
CA LYS A 261 -5.86 17.37 -21.51
C LYS A 261 -4.34 17.56 -21.42
N ASP A 262 -3.90 18.76 -21.06
CA ASP A 262 -2.52 19.01 -20.66
C ASP A 262 -2.29 18.52 -19.23
N TRP A 263 -1.49 17.47 -19.10
CA TRP A 263 -1.13 16.84 -17.82
C TRP A 263 0.27 17.25 -17.34
N SER A 264 0.84 18.32 -17.89
CA SER A 264 2.12 18.85 -17.41
C SER A 264 2.06 19.19 -15.92
N GLY A 265 2.99 18.63 -15.14
CA GLY A 265 3.06 18.83 -13.69
C GLY A 265 2.08 17.98 -12.86
N TYR A 266 1.39 17.02 -13.51
CA TYR A 266 0.61 16.00 -12.81
C TYR A 266 1.45 14.75 -12.53
N THR A 267 1.11 14.08 -11.43
CA THR A 267 1.60 12.75 -11.05
C THR A 267 0.44 11.78 -10.96
N VAL A 268 0.74 10.49 -10.75
CA VAL A 268 -0.27 9.46 -10.52
C VAL A 268 -0.25 9.02 -9.07
N LYS A 269 -1.43 8.96 -8.47
CA LYS A 269 -1.67 8.42 -7.13
C LYS A 269 -2.62 7.24 -7.21
N LEU A 270 -2.31 6.17 -6.49
CA LEU A 270 -3.20 5.03 -6.34
C LEU A 270 -3.77 4.97 -4.94
N THR A 271 -5.06 4.67 -4.83
CA THR A 271 -5.75 4.54 -3.55
C THR A 271 -6.41 3.17 -3.42
N THR A 272 -6.56 2.73 -2.18
CA THR A 272 -7.38 1.58 -1.79
C THR A 272 -8.54 2.10 -0.97
N ASP A 273 -9.77 1.79 -1.37
CA ASP A 273 -10.98 2.01 -0.59
C ASP A 273 -11.57 0.65 -0.19
N ILE A 274 -11.99 0.49 1.06
CA ILE A 274 -12.54 -0.77 1.57
C ILE A 274 -13.95 -0.52 2.08
N GLN A 275 -14.93 -1.16 1.46
CA GLN A 275 -16.26 -1.29 2.04
C GLN A 275 -16.27 -2.53 2.92
N VAL A 276 -16.25 -2.34 4.23
CA VAL A 276 -16.29 -3.45 5.19
C VAL A 276 -17.64 -4.14 5.09
N TYR A 277 -18.72 -3.41 5.38
CA TYR A 277 -20.09 -3.90 5.28
C TYR A 277 -21.07 -2.72 5.28
N GLY A 278 -22.03 -2.71 4.35
CA GLY A 278 -23.02 -1.63 4.24
C GLY A 278 -22.36 -0.27 4.04
N ASP A 279 -22.66 0.69 4.92
CA ASP A 279 -22.10 2.05 4.84
C ASP A 279 -20.72 2.20 5.51
N LEU A 280 -20.20 1.15 6.17
CA LEU A 280 -18.93 1.19 6.87
C LEU A 280 -17.76 1.10 5.87
N ARG A 281 -17.02 2.21 5.74
CA ARG A 281 -15.95 2.36 4.75
C ARG A 281 -14.65 2.90 5.35
N LEU A 282 -13.54 2.27 4.96
CA LEU A 282 -12.19 2.79 5.10
C LEU A 282 -11.77 3.41 3.76
N THR A 283 -11.23 4.62 3.83
CA THR A 283 -10.84 5.48 2.71
C THR A 283 -9.44 6.04 2.96
N GLU A 284 -8.91 6.78 1.99
CA GLU A 284 -7.54 7.31 2.03
C GLU A 284 -7.17 7.93 3.39
N GLY A 285 -6.10 7.40 4.00
CA GLY A 285 -5.55 7.92 5.27
C GLY A 285 -6.23 7.41 6.56
N ASP A 286 -7.29 6.61 6.48
CA ASP A 286 -7.94 6.05 7.68
C ASP A 286 -7.05 5.04 8.44
N CYS A 287 -6.29 4.22 7.72
CA CYS A 287 -5.34 3.25 8.29
C CYS A 287 -4.28 2.84 7.25
N SER A 288 -3.38 1.93 7.64
CA SER A 288 -2.29 1.41 6.80
C SER A 288 -2.75 0.75 5.50
N LEU A 289 -3.97 0.20 5.47
CA LEU A 289 -4.56 -0.41 4.28
C LEU A 289 -4.96 0.61 3.21
N ASN A 290 -5.12 1.87 3.59
CA ASN A 290 -5.62 2.94 2.72
C ASN A 290 -4.58 4.06 2.55
N ILE A 291 -3.30 3.78 2.81
CA ILE A 291 -2.21 4.70 2.50
C ILE A 291 -2.06 4.75 0.98
N ALA A 292 -2.18 5.95 0.42
CA ALA A 292 -2.03 6.15 -1.02
C ALA A 292 -0.59 5.88 -1.47
N PHE A 293 -0.45 5.32 -2.67
CA PHE A 293 0.84 5.13 -3.33
C PHE A 293 1.02 6.21 -4.39
N HIS A 294 2.07 7.02 -4.25
CA HIS A 294 2.37 8.09 -5.19
C HIS A 294 3.52 7.69 -6.10
N PHE A 295 3.35 7.91 -7.40
CA PHE A 295 4.44 7.81 -8.36
C PHE A 295 5.22 9.11 -8.43
N SER A 296 6.54 8.98 -8.62
CA SER A 296 7.38 10.11 -8.97
C SER A 296 6.96 10.68 -10.32
N PRO A 297 6.99 12.01 -10.54
CA PRO A 297 6.76 12.62 -11.85
C PRO A 297 7.71 12.09 -12.93
N TYR A 298 8.86 11.50 -12.55
CA TYR A 298 9.84 10.95 -13.48
C TYR A 298 9.56 9.49 -13.88
N ASP A 299 8.74 8.78 -13.12
CA ASP A 299 8.38 7.40 -13.39
C ASP A 299 7.12 7.29 -14.25
N VAL A 300 6.45 8.43 -14.50
CA VAL A 300 5.15 8.49 -15.20
C VAL A 300 5.25 9.27 -16.51
N VAL A 301 4.52 8.80 -17.51
CA VAL A 301 4.31 9.53 -18.77
C VAL A 301 2.80 9.66 -18.96
N LEU A 302 2.31 10.90 -18.92
CA LEU A 302 0.89 11.22 -19.05
C LEU A 302 0.58 11.80 -20.43
N ALA A 303 0.55 10.93 -21.44
CA ALA A 303 0.19 11.30 -22.80
C ALA A 303 -1.33 11.19 -23.01
N ALA A 304 -1.94 12.26 -23.52
CA ALA A 304 -3.36 12.30 -23.84
C ALA A 304 -3.79 11.14 -24.75
N ASN A 305 -4.92 10.51 -24.43
CA ASN A 305 -5.51 9.35 -25.12
C ASN A 305 -4.66 8.07 -25.14
N GLU A 306 -3.53 8.03 -24.44
CA GLU A 306 -2.79 6.79 -24.18
C GLU A 306 -3.33 6.11 -22.91
N THR A 307 -2.94 4.85 -22.70
CA THR A 307 -3.45 4.03 -21.59
C THR A 307 -2.37 3.71 -20.57
N ILE A 308 -2.75 3.69 -19.29
CA ILE A 308 -1.97 3.05 -18.23
C ILE A 308 -2.49 1.62 -18.08
N GLN A 309 -1.58 0.64 -18.17
CA GLN A 309 -1.88 -0.78 -17.99
C GLN A 309 -1.68 -1.17 -16.51
N PHE A 310 -2.60 -1.97 -15.98
CA PHE A 310 -2.53 -2.54 -14.64
C PHE A 310 -2.70 -4.06 -14.75
N ASP A 311 -1.68 -4.81 -14.35
CA ASP A 311 -1.72 -6.27 -14.35
C ASP A 311 -1.43 -6.80 -12.94
N TYR A 312 -2.34 -7.58 -12.36
CA TYR A 312 -2.13 -8.27 -11.10
C TYR A 312 -1.27 -9.51 -11.33
N VAL A 313 -0.08 -9.53 -10.73
CA VAL A 313 0.97 -10.50 -11.03
C VAL A 313 1.41 -11.29 -9.79
N ALA A 314 2.15 -12.37 -10.06
CA ALA A 314 2.95 -13.14 -9.10
C ALA A 314 2.16 -13.71 -7.91
N PRO A 315 1.56 -14.90 -8.04
CA PRO A 315 0.81 -15.53 -6.95
C PRO A 315 1.59 -15.59 -5.64
N SER A 316 2.89 -15.95 -5.66
CA SER A 316 3.72 -16.03 -4.46
C SER A 316 4.16 -14.68 -3.89
N SER A 317 3.97 -13.58 -4.62
CA SER A 317 4.25 -12.21 -4.16
C SER A 317 3.26 -11.26 -4.84
N PRO A 318 1.99 -11.29 -4.43
CA PRO A 318 0.93 -10.57 -5.13
C PRO A 318 1.26 -9.08 -5.25
N ASP A 319 1.14 -8.51 -6.43
CA ASP A 319 1.35 -7.08 -6.66
C ASP A 319 0.72 -6.65 -7.99
N PHE A 320 0.60 -5.34 -8.21
CA PHE A 320 0.26 -4.80 -9.52
C PHE A 320 1.51 -4.36 -10.27
N SER A 321 1.73 -4.94 -11.45
CA SER A 321 2.61 -4.39 -12.47
C SER A 321 1.89 -3.26 -13.18
N ILE A 322 2.46 -2.05 -13.13
CA ILE A 322 1.84 -0.84 -13.66
C ILE A 322 2.74 -0.29 -14.76
N VAL A 323 2.21 -0.21 -15.97
CA VAL A 323 2.96 0.23 -17.15
C VAL A 323 2.34 1.52 -17.69
N PHE A 324 3.09 2.60 -17.56
CA PHE A 324 2.75 3.88 -18.16
C PHE A 324 3.05 3.87 -19.67
N PRO A 325 2.39 4.73 -20.46
CA PRO A 325 2.75 4.98 -21.84
C PRO A 325 4.25 5.24 -21.99
N LYS A 326 4.81 4.88 -23.15
CA LYS A 326 6.18 5.29 -23.46
C LYS A 326 6.16 6.74 -23.93
N GLY A 327 7.11 7.55 -23.46
CA GLY A 327 7.33 8.88 -24.00
C GLY A 327 7.48 8.79 -25.52
N LYS A 328 6.61 9.48 -26.26
CA LYS A 328 6.77 9.62 -27.71
C LYS A 328 7.87 10.66 -27.92
N TRP A 329 9.04 10.17 -28.30
CA TRP A 329 10.21 10.96 -28.66
C TRP A 329 9.83 12.07 -29.64
N GLN A 330 9.96 13.31 -29.20
CA GLN A 330 9.96 14.46 -30.09
C GLN A 330 11.38 15.04 -30.00
N CYS A 331 12.14 15.01 -31.09
CA CYS A 331 13.28 15.91 -31.20
C CYS A 331 12.73 17.33 -31.08
N SER A 332 12.95 18.01 -29.96
CA SER A 332 12.73 19.45 -29.95
C SER A 332 13.78 20.12 -30.83
N ASN A 333 13.42 21.24 -31.46
CA ASN A 333 14.39 22.18 -32.04
C ASN A 333 15.08 23.00 -30.93
N TYR A 334 15.21 22.46 -29.72
CA TYR A 334 15.76 23.18 -28.58
C TYR A 334 17.28 23.30 -28.74
N GLU A 335 17.74 24.53 -28.91
CA GLU A 335 19.16 24.83 -28.92
C GLU A 335 19.65 24.97 -27.48
N LEU A 336 20.62 24.12 -27.11
CA LEU A 336 21.31 24.25 -25.83
C LEU A 336 21.98 25.62 -25.73
N PRO A 337 22.03 26.23 -24.53
CA PRO A 337 22.78 27.47 -24.32
C PRO A 337 24.24 27.28 -24.70
N THR A 338 24.90 28.37 -25.10
CA THR A 338 26.32 28.37 -25.43
C THR A 338 27.16 28.13 -24.18
N SER A 339 28.42 27.74 -24.34
CA SER A 339 29.33 27.53 -23.20
C SER A 339 29.55 28.81 -22.38
N ASP A 340 29.43 30.00 -22.99
CA ASP A 340 29.60 31.29 -22.30
C ASP A 340 28.30 31.81 -21.65
N ASP A 341 27.17 31.12 -21.83
CA ASP A 341 25.93 31.42 -21.11
C ASP A 341 26.03 30.93 -19.66
N VAL A 342 26.63 31.75 -18.80
CA VAL A 342 26.93 31.41 -17.41
C VAL A 342 25.80 31.76 -16.43
N GLY A 343 25.79 31.10 -15.28
CA GLY A 343 24.95 31.42 -14.12
C GLY A 343 25.61 32.36 -13.13
N ARG A 344 25.15 32.35 -11.88
CA ARG A 344 25.67 33.17 -10.78
C ARG A 344 27.15 32.89 -10.50
N LEU A 345 27.59 31.64 -10.63
CA LEU A 345 28.98 31.25 -10.34
C LEU A 345 29.96 31.66 -11.45
N GLY A 346 29.47 32.09 -12.62
CA GLY A 346 30.35 32.52 -13.72
C GLY A 346 31.14 31.39 -14.38
N LEU A 347 30.84 30.13 -14.07
CA LEU A 347 31.50 28.96 -14.65
C LEU A 347 30.95 28.66 -16.05
N VAL A 348 31.83 28.64 -17.05
CA VAL A 348 31.48 28.26 -18.43
C VAL A 348 31.04 26.81 -18.51
N GLN A 349 30.26 26.48 -19.52
CA GLN A 349 29.76 25.14 -19.85
C GLN A 349 28.78 24.53 -18.84
N LEU A 350 28.80 24.95 -17.57
CA LEU A 350 28.03 24.34 -16.50
C LEU A 350 26.50 24.42 -16.73
N LYS A 351 26.02 25.58 -17.18
CA LYS A 351 24.61 25.78 -17.54
C LYS A 351 24.19 24.92 -18.73
N ARG A 352 25.08 24.81 -19.73
CA ARG A 352 24.88 23.96 -20.91
C ARG A 352 24.80 22.49 -20.52
N SER A 353 25.71 21.99 -19.69
CA SER A 353 25.70 20.61 -19.18
C SER A 353 24.47 20.32 -18.34
N PHE A 354 24.08 21.24 -17.45
CA PHE A 354 22.85 21.09 -16.65
C PHE A 354 21.61 21.03 -17.55
N GLN A 355 21.46 21.99 -18.47
CA GLN A 355 20.32 22.03 -19.39
C GLN A 355 20.28 20.81 -20.29
N ARG A 356 21.43 20.32 -20.74
CA ARG A 356 21.55 19.09 -21.52
C ARG A 356 21.06 17.88 -20.72
N SER A 357 21.54 17.70 -19.49
CA SER A 357 21.07 16.63 -18.59
C SER A 357 19.57 16.73 -18.30
N PHE A 358 19.07 17.95 -18.07
CA PHE A 358 17.65 18.23 -17.86
C PHE A 358 16.80 17.84 -19.08
N MET A 359 17.25 18.16 -20.29
CA MET A 359 16.56 17.76 -21.51
C MET A 359 16.67 16.25 -21.77
N ILE A 360 17.82 15.62 -21.51
CA ILE A 360 17.99 14.16 -21.60
C ILE A 360 17.03 13.44 -20.66
N LYS A 361 16.85 13.93 -19.43
CA LYS A 361 15.86 13.42 -18.47
C LYS A 361 14.43 13.48 -19.00
N ARG A 362 14.14 14.41 -19.92
CA ARG A 362 12.83 14.56 -20.58
C ARG A 362 12.75 13.86 -21.95
N GLY A 363 13.75 13.03 -22.27
CA GLY A 363 13.74 12.20 -23.47
C GLY A 363 14.43 12.81 -24.69
N GLU A 364 15.17 13.91 -24.55
CA GLU A 364 15.97 14.46 -25.65
C GLU A 364 17.29 13.71 -25.83
N ARG A 365 17.83 13.73 -27.05
CA ARG A 365 19.15 13.17 -27.35
C ARG A 365 20.11 14.28 -27.78
N PHE A 366 21.22 14.40 -27.04
CA PHE A 366 22.33 15.25 -27.42
C PHE A 366 23.58 14.40 -27.60
N GLU A 367 24.27 14.59 -28.72
CA GLU A 367 25.65 14.12 -28.86
C GLU A 367 26.57 15.16 -28.21
N VAL A 368 27.47 14.67 -27.37
CA VAL A 368 28.53 15.50 -26.78
C VAL A 368 29.82 15.12 -27.49
N PRO A 369 30.41 16.04 -28.28
CA PRO A 369 31.72 15.80 -28.88
C PRO A 369 32.76 15.45 -27.81
N ASP A 370 33.66 14.51 -28.10
CA ASP A 370 34.71 14.11 -27.17
C ASP A 370 35.48 15.31 -26.58
N PRO A 371 35.88 16.34 -27.35
CA PRO A 371 36.58 17.50 -26.78
C PRO A 371 35.74 18.28 -25.76
N GLU A 372 34.44 18.43 -26.00
CA GLU A 372 33.50 19.08 -25.08
C GLU A 372 33.38 18.28 -23.77
N TRP A 373 33.23 16.96 -23.88
CA TRP A 373 33.16 16.07 -22.72
C TRP A 373 34.44 16.09 -21.89
N HIS A 374 35.61 16.02 -22.53
CA HIS A 374 36.89 16.07 -21.81
C HIS A 374 37.13 17.42 -21.15
N ALA A 375 36.69 18.52 -21.76
CA ALA A 375 36.77 19.85 -21.17
C ALA A 375 35.83 20.00 -19.96
N GLU A 376 34.63 19.40 -19.99
CA GLU A 376 33.70 19.36 -18.85
C GLU A 376 34.29 18.62 -17.65
N LEU A 377 34.97 17.49 -17.86
CA LEU A 377 35.59 16.73 -16.78
C LEU A 377 36.69 17.55 -16.06
N VAL A 378 37.39 18.45 -16.76
CA VAL A 378 38.37 19.36 -16.14
C VAL A 378 37.70 20.32 -15.16
N ILE A 379 36.50 20.81 -15.49
CA ILE A 379 35.73 21.67 -14.57
C ILE A 379 35.41 20.88 -13.29
N TYR A 380 34.91 19.65 -13.41
CA TYR A 380 34.54 18.85 -12.24
C TYR A 380 35.76 18.52 -11.37
N ASP A 381 36.89 18.17 -11.98
CA ASP A 381 38.15 17.88 -11.28
C ASP A 381 38.68 19.11 -10.52
N MET A 382 38.67 20.29 -11.15
CA MET A 382 39.10 21.54 -10.51
C MET A 382 38.13 22.06 -9.42
N LEU A 383 36.87 21.64 -9.46
CA LEU A 383 35.90 21.83 -8.38
C LEU A 383 36.04 20.76 -7.27
N GLY A 384 36.80 19.69 -7.50
CA GLY A 384 36.96 18.58 -6.57
C GLY A 384 35.72 17.68 -6.48
N LEU A 385 34.88 17.66 -7.52
CA LEU A 385 33.64 16.89 -7.59
C LEU A 385 33.81 15.72 -8.56
N SER A 386 33.25 14.56 -8.23
CA SER A 386 33.25 13.44 -9.18
C SER A 386 32.19 13.62 -10.26
N CYS A 387 32.47 13.10 -11.46
CA CYS A 387 31.51 13.08 -12.56
C CYS A 387 30.19 12.39 -12.18
N ALA A 388 30.25 11.32 -11.37
CA ALA A 388 29.06 10.60 -10.91
C ALA A 388 28.17 11.47 -10.01
N GLU A 389 28.75 12.20 -9.06
CA GLU A 389 28.01 13.11 -8.17
C GLU A 389 27.36 14.24 -8.93
N VAL A 390 28.12 14.89 -9.82
CA VAL A 390 27.64 15.99 -10.65
C VAL A 390 26.49 15.51 -11.54
N THR A 391 26.66 14.37 -12.23
CA THR A 391 25.61 13.82 -13.10
C THR A 391 24.37 13.45 -12.31
N ALA A 392 24.51 12.76 -11.17
CA ALA A 392 23.38 12.39 -10.33
C ALA A 392 22.59 13.64 -9.86
N LYS A 393 23.28 14.73 -9.52
CA LYS A 393 22.65 15.98 -9.09
C LYS A 393 21.99 16.75 -10.22
N MET A 394 22.61 16.81 -11.40
CA MET A 394 21.97 17.38 -12.60
C MET A 394 20.68 16.64 -12.97
N PHE A 395 20.62 15.32 -12.76
CA PHE A 395 19.40 14.54 -12.99
C PHE A 395 18.38 14.66 -11.86
N ALA A 396 18.79 15.03 -10.64
CA ALA A 396 17.89 15.19 -9.51
C ALA A 396 17.16 16.54 -9.48
N LEU A 397 17.87 17.63 -9.81
CA LEU A 397 17.37 19.01 -9.64
C LEU A 397 16.60 19.54 -10.85
N GLU A 398 15.63 20.43 -10.61
CA GLU A 398 14.79 21.01 -11.67
C GLU A 398 15.18 22.43 -12.08
N ALA A 399 15.87 23.17 -11.20
CA ALA A 399 16.34 24.52 -11.48
C ALA A 399 17.86 24.59 -11.48
N PHE A 400 18.41 25.29 -12.48
CA PHE A 400 19.86 25.51 -12.56
C PHE A 400 20.40 26.30 -11.35
N ALA A 401 19.61 27.20 -10.79
CA ALA A 401 19.99 27.96 -9.59
C ALA A 401 20.23 27.06 -8.36
N ASP A 402 19.41 26.03 -8.17
CA ASP A 402 19.57 25.06 -7.08
C ASP A 402 20.81 24.20 -7.29
N PHE A 403 21.13 23.90 -8.55
CA PHE A 403 22.35 23.19 -8.90
C PHE A 403 23.62 24.03 -8.65
N GLU A 404 23.58 25.33 -8.93
CA GLU A 404 24.67 26.25 -8.58
C GLU A 404 24.85 26.38 -7.06
N LEU A 405 23.76 26.41 -6.29
CA LEU A 405 23.83 26.38 -4.82
C LEU A 405 24.49 25.10 -4.32
N TRP A 406 24.11 23.94 -4.88
CA TRP A 406 24.73 22.66 -4.52
C TRP A 406 26.25 22.67 -4.80
N ILE A 407 26.69 23.21 -5.94
CA ILE A 407 28.13 23.31 -6.25
C ILE A 407 28.86 24.21 -5.24
N GLU A 408 28.28 25.35 -4.88
CA GLU A 408 28.85 26.28 -3.88
C GLU A 408 29.00 25.63 -2.51
N GLU A 409 28.02 24.83 -2.09
CA GLU A 409 28.05 24.12 -0.80
C GLU A 409 29.06 22.96 -0.77
N ASN A 410 29.38 22.38 -1.93
CA ASN A 410 30.20 21.16 -2.03
C ASN A 410 31.60 21.41 -2.61
N THR A 411 31.93 22.67 -2.90
CA THR A 411 33.26 23.06 -3.39
C THR A 411 33.96 23.95 -2.38
N VAL A 412 35.22 23.64 -2.07
CA VAL A 412 36.05 24.49 -1.20
C VAL A 412 36.54 25.70 -1.99
N ASP A 413 36.13 26.90 -1.57
CA ASP A 413 36.56 28.22 -2.09
C ASP A 413 36.25 28.44 -3.58
N ILE A 414 35.09 29.04 -3.90
CA ILE A 414 34.75 29.52 -5.24
C ILE A 414 35.03 31.03 -5.32
N SER A 415 36.32 31.39 -5.29
CA SER A 415 36.75 32.77 -5.52
C SER A 415 36.74 33.13 -7.02
N HIS A 416 36.66 34.43 -7.33
CA HIS A 416 36.73 34.93 -8.71
C HIS A 416 37.98 34.43 -9.45
N ILE A 417 39.13 34.39 -8.76
CA ILE A 417 40.40 33.92 -9.30
C ILE A 417 40.31 32.44 -9.70
N LYS A 418 39.65 31.61 -8.89
CA LYS A 418 39.47 30.18 -9.17
C LYS A 418 38.51 29.96 -10.34
N VAL A 419 37.42 30.73 -10.41
CA VAL A 419 36.47 30.68 -11.54
C VAL A 419 37.16 31.03 -12.86
N GLU A 420 37.99 32.09 -12.89
CA GLU A 420 38.78 32.44 -14.08
C GLU A 420 39.73 31.31 -14.48
N ALA A 421 40.46 30.73 -13.52
CA ALA A 421 41.36 29.61 -13.79
C ALA A 421 40.63 28.37 -14.35
N ILE A 422 39.45 28.04 -13.84
CA ILE A 422 38.61 26.93 -14.33
C ILE A 422 38.13 27.22 -15.76
N ASN A 423 37.64 28.43 -16.01
CA ASN A 423 37.16 28.84 -17.33
C ASN A 423 38.27 28.80 -18.39
N ASP A 424 39.49 29.23 -18.04
CA ASP A 424 40.64 29.17 -18.93
C ASP A 424 41.07 27.73 -19.21
N ALA A 425 41.08 26.86 -18.19
CA ALA A 425 41.40 25.45 -18.35
C ALA A 425 40.38 24.73 -19.26
N PHE A 426 39.09 25.03 -19.11
CA PHE A 426 38.05 24.53 -20.00
C PHE A 426 38.30 24.95 -21.46
N ARG A 427 38.52 26.25 -21.70
CA ARG A 427 38.75 26.78 -23.06
C ARG A 427 40.01 26.18 -23.70
N GLN A 428 41.09 26.05 -22.95
CA GLN A 428 42.32 25.40 -23.43
C GLN A 428 42.04 23.95 -23.85
N ARG A 429 41.27 23.21 -23.04
CA ARG A 429 40.97 21.80 -23.32
C ARG A 429 40.00 21.61 -24.49
N LEU A 430 39.08 22.54 -24.70
CA LEU A 430 38.11 22.49 -25.81
C LEU A 430 38.77 22.72 -27.18
N HIS A 431 39.91 23.40 -27.23
CA HIS A 431 40.65 23.73 -28.46
C HIS A 431 41.83 22.79 -28.76
N VAL A 432 42.00 21.71 -27.99
CA VAL A 432 43.01 20.64 -28.17
C VAL A 432 42.32 19.38 -28.68
#